data_AF-A0A7C2YPV1-F1
#
_entry.id   AF-A0A7C2YPV1-F1
#
_cell.length_a   1.000
_cell.length_b   1.000
_cell.length_c   1.000
_cell.angle_alpha   90.00
_cell.angle_beta   90.00
_cell.angle_gamma   90.00
#
_symmetry.space_group_name_H-M   'P 1'
#
loop_
_entity.id
_entity.type
_entity.pdbx_description
1 polymer ?
#
loop_
_entity_poly.entity_id
_entity_poly.type
_entity_poly.pdbx_seq_one_letter_code
_entity_poly.pdbx_strand_id
1 'polypeptide(L)' 'MKFTNFPKSPEFPPGHKWAFKKRGDGYESDVTALIRGMLEDESIREDQRLAWERWRNDYSGIRKR' A
#
# COMPACT_ATOMS: atom_id res chain seq x y z
N MET A 1 -1.38 14.04 -16.11
CA MET A 1 -2.59 13.19 -16.23
C MET A 1 -3.71 13.83 -15.43
N LYS A 2 -4.93 13.96 -15.99
CA LYS A 2 -6.11 14.30 -15.19
C LYS A 2 -6.56 13.01 -14.49
N PHE A 3 -6.43 12.95 -13.17
CA PHE A 3 -6.87 11.82 -12.34
C PHE A 3 -8.39 11.91 -12.14
N THR A 4 -9.19 11.54 -13.13
CA THR A 4 -10.67 11.63 -13.06
C THR A 4 -11.36 10.34 -12.66
N ASN A 5 -10.66 9.19 -12.67
CA ASN A 5 -11.18 7.91 -12.22
C ASN A 5 -10.23 7.32 -11.17
N PHE A 6 -10.53 7.56 -9.89
CA PHE A 6 -9.83 6.86 -8.82
C PHE A 6 -10.38 5.42 -8.76
N PRO A 7 -9.53 4.38 -8.79
CA PRO A 7 -9.99 3.06 -8.44
C PRO A 7 -10.51 3.10 -7.00
N LYS A 8 -11.61 2.39 -6.78
CA LYS A 8 -12.16 2.20 -5.44
C LYS A 8 -11.09 1.51 -4.60
N SER A 9 -10.79 2.05 -3.42
CA SER A 9 -9.86 1.40 -2.49
C SER A 9 -10.28 -0.05 -2.25
N PRO A 10 -9.31 -0.97 -2.11
CA PRO A 10 -9.60 -2.38 -1.86
C PRO A 10 -10.37 -2.50 -0.55
N GLU A 11 -11.45 -3.27 -0.58
CA GLU A 11 -12.24 -3.54 0.62
C GLU A 11 -11.57 -4.67 1.40
N PHE A 12 -11.23 -4.41 2.66
CA PHE A 12 -10.73 -5.45 3.56
C PHE A 12 -11.89 -6.38 3.95
N PRO A 13 -11.89 -7.65 3.54
CA PRO A 13 -13.03 -8.52 3.78
C PRO A 13 -13.18 -8.80 5.28
N PRO A 14 -14.40 -8.76 5.82
CA PRO A 14 -14.63 -9.07 7.23
C PRO A 14 -14.19 -10.51 7.51
N GLY A 15 -13.37 -10.68 8.56
CA GLY A 15 -12.86 -11.99 8.99
C GLY A 15 -11.68 -12.53 8.18
N HIS A 16 -11.25 -11.86 7.10
CA HIS A 16 -10.03 -12.23 6.39
C HIS A 16 -8.79 -11.88 7.23
N LYS A 17 -7.83 -12.80 7.27
CA LYS A 17 -6.55 -12.61 7.96
C LYS A 17 -5.42 -12.92 6.99
N TRP A 18 -4.56 -11.94 6.75
CA TRP A 18 -3.34 -12.16 5.99
C TRP A 18 -2.37 -13.00 6.83
N ALA A 19 -1.92 -14.10 6.24
CA ALA A 19 -0.81 -14.87 6.79
C ALA A 19 0.47 -14.05 6.68
N PHE A 20 1.31 -14.07 7.71
CA PHE A 20 2.64 -13.49 7.62
C PHE A 20 3.64 -14.36 8.37
N LYS A 21 4.87 -14.36 7.85
CA LYS A 21 6.00 -15.07 8.44
C LYS A 21 7.17 -14.12 8.53
N LYS A 22 7.75 -13.96 9.72
CA LYS A 22 8.96 -13.15 9.91
C LYS A 22 10.13 -13.75 9.12
N ARG A 23 10.99 -12.89 8.59
CA ARG A 23 12.26 -13.32 8.00
C ARG A 23 13.20 -13.83 9.08
N GLY A 24 14.06 -14.78 8.72
CA GLY A 24 15.01 -15.39 9.65
C GLY A 24 16.34 -14.65 9.75
N ASP A 25 16.59 -13.66 8.90
CA ASP A 25 17.88 -12.99 8.70
C ASP A 25 18.00 -11.62 9.41
N GLY A 26 17.20 -11.38 10.45
CA GLY A 26 17.31 -10.16 11.25
C GLY A 26 16.07 -9.88 12.09
N TYR A 27 16.02 -8.66 12.65
CA TYR A 27 14.83 -8.19 13.35
C TYR A 27 13.75 -7.76 12.35
N GLU A 28 12.59 -8.40 12.42
CA GLU A 28 11.36 -7.96 11.75
C GLU A 28 10.24 -7.93 12.79
N SER A 29 9.53 -6.80 12.89
CA SER A 29 8.35 -6.70 13.75
C SER A 29 7.16 -7.46 13.15
N ASP A 30 6.18 -7.86 13.97
CA ASP A 30 4.96 -8.51 13.48
C ASP A 30 4.20 -7.62 12.49
N VAL A 31 4.19 -6.31 12.73
CA VAL A 31 3.56 -5.33 11.84
C VAL A 31 4.27 -5.28 10.49
N THR A 32 5.60 -5.26 10.47
CA THR A 32 6.38 -5.24 9.23
C THR A 32 6.16 -6.51 8.42
N ALA A 33 6.17 -7.67 9.07
CA ALA A 33 5.89 -8.94 8.41
C ALA A 33 4.45 -9.00 7.86
N LEU A 34 3.47 -8.50 8.62
CA LEU A 34 2.07 -8.39 8.19
C LEU A 34 1.91 -7.51 6.96
N ILE A 35 2.42 -6.28 6.98
CA ILE A 35 2.32 -5.34 5.84
C ILE A 35 2.95 -5.96 4.60
N ARG A 36 4.10 -6.62 4.74
CA ARG A 36 4.73 -7.32 3.63
C ARG A 36 3.86 -8.45 3.08
N GLY A 37 3.23 -9.26 3.94
CA GLY A 37 2.30 -10.30 3.50
C GLY A 37 1.04 -9.74 2.81
N MET A 38 0.53 -8.59 3.27
CA MET A 38 -0.59 -7.92 2.63
C MET A 38 -0.28 -7.46 1.20
N LEU A 39 0.98 -7.12 0.90
CA LEU A 39 1.41 -6.72 -0.45
C LEU A 39 1.48 -7.90 -1.44
N GLU A 40 1.31 -9.14 -0.99
CA GLU A 40 1.12 -10.30 -1.87
C GLU A 40 -0.28 -10.30 -2.51
N ASP A 41 -1.25 -9.60 -1.91
CA ASP A 41 -2.56 -9.33 -2.50
C ASP A 41 -2.43 -8.27 -3.60
N GLU A 42 -2.78 -8.64 -4.83
CA GLU A 42 -2.66 -7.77 -6.00
C GLU A 42 -3.50 -6.49 -5.88
N SER A 43 -4.68 -6.57 -5.24
CA SER A 43 -5.58 -5.42 -5.07
C SER A 43 -4.97 -4.38 -4.13
N ILE A 44 -4.33 -4.84 -3.05
CA ILE A 44 -3.62 -3.99 -2.09
C ILE A 44 -2.37 -3.40 -2.73
N ARG A 45 -1.60 -4.23 -3.45
CA ARG A 45 -0.36 -3.80 -4.11
C ARG A 45 -0.62 -2.69 -5.13
N GLU A 46 -1.66 -2.84 -5.95
CA GLU A 46 -2.01 -1.86 -6.98
C GLU A 46 -2.51 -0.55 -6.37
N ASP A 47 -3.35 -0.62 -5.32
CA ASP A 47 -3.79 0.57 -4.59
C ASP A 47 -2.61 1.35 -3.99
N GLN A 48 -1.68 0.66 -3.33
CA GLN A 48 -0.47 1.27 -2.77
C GLN A 48 0.40 1.92 -3.86
N ARG A 49 0.54 1.26 -5.02
CA ARG A 49 1.28 1.81 -6.17
C ARG A 49 0.63 3.10 -6.68
N LEU A 50 -0.68 3.10 -6.87
CA LEU A 50 -1.42 4.26 -7.35
C LEU A 50 -1.43 5.42 -6.35
N ALA A 51 -1.55 5.12 -5.05
CA ALA A 51 -1.42 6.10 -3.98
C ALA A 51 -0.02 6.76 -3.99
N TRP A 52 1.03 5.96 -4.15
CA TRP A 52 2.41 6.45 -4.26
C TRP A 52 2.65 7.28 -5.52
N GLU A 53 2.18 6.81 -6.67
CA GLU A 53 2.28 7.54 -7.94
C GLU A 53 1.52 8.87 -7.88
N ARG A 54 0.34 8.89 -7.26
CA ARG A 54 -0.40 10.13 -6.99
C ARG A 54 0.42 11.07 -6.12
N TRP A 55 0.91 10.60 -4.97
CA TRP A 55 1.70 11.43 -4.06
C TRP A 55 2.95 12.01 -4.74
N ARG A 56 3.70 11.21 -5.49
CA ARG A 56 4.89 11.68 -6.21
C ARG A 56 4.58 12.67 -7.33
N ASN A 57 3.46 12.51 -8.02
CA ASN A 57 3.09 13.37 -9.14
C ASN A 57 2.29 14.61 -8.72
N ASP A 58 1.86 14.69 -7.46
CA ASP A 58 1.18 15.86 -6.90
C ASP A 58 2.20 16.97 -6.59
N TYR A 59 2.62 17.68 -7.64
CA TYR A 59 3.52 18.84 -7.55
C TYR A 59 2.94 20.03 -6.74
N SER A 60 1.66 19.97 -6.34
CA SER A 60 1.00 21.06 -5.60
C SER A 60 1.53 21.25 -4.18
N GLY A 61 2.18 20.23 -3.60
CA GLY A 61 2.77 20.29 -2.25
C GLY A 61 4.20 20.83 -2.17
N ILE A 62 4.95 20.87 -3.28
CA ILE A 62 6.38 21.28 -3.29
C ILE A 62 6.57 22.76 -3.69
N ARG A 63 5.54 23.45 -4.16
CA ARG A 63 5.56 24.89 -4.44
C ARG A 63 4.63 25.65 -3.49
N LYS A 64 5.18 26.12 -2.38
CA LYS A 64 4.83 27.40 -1.71
C LYS A 64 5.80 27.67 -0.55
N ARG A 65 6.99 28.15 -0.89
CA ARG A 65 7.72 29.15 -0.09
C ARG A 65 8.19 30.23 -1.04
#